data_AF-A8MI24-F1
#
_entry.id   AF-A8MI24-F1
#
_cell.length_a   1.000
_cell.length_b   1.000
_cell.length_c   1.000
_cell.angle_alpha   90.00
_cell.angle_beta   90.00
_cell.angle_gamma   90.00
#
_symmetry.space_group_name_H-M   'P 1'
#
loop_
_entity.id
_entity.type
_entity.pdbx_description
1 polymer ?
#
loop_
_entity_poly.entity_id
_entity_poly.type
_entity_poly.pdbx_seq_one_letter_code
_entity_poly.pdbx_strand_id
1 'polypeptide(L)' 'MGKNKLPAVDFCKILDDFGEEAARDTLDDVNEGRISVETLEKYLYDDNETKEEYAERIKNE' A
#
# COMPACT_ATOMS: atom_id res chain seq x y z
N MET A 1 -7.84 -19.57 -3.41
CA MET A 1 -7.28 -18.30 -3.92
C MET A 1 -7.60 -17.23 -2.89
N GLY A 2 -6.70 -17.03 -1.92
CA GLY A 2 -6.82 -15.89 -1.01
C GLY A 2 -6.73 -14.64 -1.86
N LYS A 3 -7.81 -13.85 -1.91
CA LYS A 3 -7.79 -12.58 -2.62
C LYS A 3 -6.73 -11.73 -1.93
N ASN A 4 -5.72 -11.29 -2.68
CA ASN A 4 -4.71 -10.39 -2.14
C ASN A 4 -5.45 -9.16 -1.62
N LYS A 5 -5.39 -8.94 -0.31
CA LYS A 5 -6.21 -7.92 0.33
C LYS A 5 -5.62 -6.53 0.17
N LEU A 6 -4.29 -6.44 -0.03
CA LEU A 6 -3.59 -5.19 -0.28
C LEU A 6 -3.67 -4.80 -1.77
N PRO A 7 -4.16 -3.59 -2.11
CA PRO A 7 -4.11 -3.04 -3.45
C PRO A 7 -2.67 -2.89 -3.96
N ALA A 8 -2.46 -3.13 -5.26
CA ALA A 8 -1.13 -3.02 -5.88
C ALA A 8 -0.54 -1.60 -5.78
N VAL A 9 -1.38 -0.56 -5.85
CA VAL A 9 -0.97 0.84 -5.67
C VAL A 9 -0.35 1.07 -4.28
N ASP A 10 -0.99 0.56 -3.24
CA ASP A 10 -0.51 0.73 -1.87
C ASP A 10 0.79 -0.06 -1.66
N PHE A 11 0.89 -1.26 -2.25
CA PHE A 11 2.12 -2.05 -2.25
C PHE A 11 3.27 -1.33 -2.95
N CYS A 12 3.04 -0.75 -4.14
CA CYS A 12 4.05 0.02 -4.86
C CYS A 12 4.52 1.23 -4.04
N LYS A 13 3.59 1.92 -3.35
CA LYS A 13 3.97 3.03 -2.48
C LYS A 13 4.85 2.59 -1.32
N ILE A 14 4.48 1.51 -0.63
CA ILE A 14 5.31 0.99 0.46
C ILE A 14 6.68 0.57 -0.07
N LEU A 15 6.73 -0.04 -1.26
CA LEU A 15 7.97 -0.44 -1.90
C LEU A 15 8.88 0.77 -2.20
N ASP A 16 8.32 1.88 -2.68
CA ASP A 16 9.05 3.10 -3.02
C ASP A 16 9.53 3.86 -1.77
N ASP A 17 8.65 4.04 -0.78
CA ASP A 17 8.92 4.81 0.44
C ASP A 17 9.74 4.03 1.50
N PHE A 18 9.47 2.73 1.65
CA PHE A 18 10.00 1.90 2.75
C PHE A 18 10.84 0.70 2.29
N GLY A 19 10.80 0.35 1.01
CA GLY A 19 11.57 -0.76 0.43
C GLY A 19 10.86 -2.11 0.39
N GLU A 20 11.53 -3.10 -0.23
CA GLU A 20 10.95 -4.41 -0.55
C GLU A 20 10.54 -5.22 0.70
N GLU A 21 11.39 -5.24 1.73
CA GLU A 21 11.09 -5.99 2.96
C GLU A 21 9.83 -5.45 3.65
N ALA A 22 9.70 -4.13 3.78
CA ALA A 22 8.54 -3.51 4.40
C ALA A 22 7.25 -3.76 3.60
N ALA A 23 7.32 -3.67 2.26
CA ALA A 23 6.18 -3.94 1.39
C ALA A 23 5.69 -5.38 1.52
N ARG A 24 6.63 -6.32 1.62
CA ARG A 24 6.34 -7.75 1.73
C ARG A 24 5.79 -8.13 3.10
N ASP A 25 6.34 -7.57 4.17
CA ASP A 25 5.85 -7.78 5.54
C ASP A 25 4.44 -7.20 5.72
N THR A 26 4.23 -5.97 5.22
CA THR A 26 2.91 -5.32 5.24
C THR A 26 1.87 -6.13 4.45
N LEU A 27 2.24 -6.68 3.30
CA LEU A 27 1.37 -7.54 2.50
C LEU A 27 0.92 -8.78 3.29
N ASP A 28 1.86 -9.40 4.04
CA ASP A 28 1.57 -10.57 4.86
C ASP A 28 0.63 -10.21 6.02
N ASP A 29 0.93 -9.13 6.75
CA ASP A 29 0.09 -8.62 7.85
C ASP A 29 -1.35 -8.29 7.41
N VAL A 30 -1.52 -7.69 6.23
CA VAL A 30 -2.86 -7.41 5.66
C VAL A 30 -3.57 -8.72 5.30
N ASN A 31 -2.85 -9.67 4.71
CA ASN A 31 -3.42 -10.97 4.34
C ASN A 31 -3.83 -11.79 5.57
N GLU A 32 -2.99 -11.82 6.60
CA GLU A 32 -3.26 -12.41 7.92
C GLU A 32 -4.38 -11.67 8.68
N GLY A 33 -4.69 -10.43 8.28
CA GLY A 33 -5.73 -9.61 8.90
C GLY A 33 -5.29 -8.95 10.22
N ARG A 34 -3.98 -8.83 10.44
CA ARG A 34 -3.40 -8.07 11.55
C ARG A 34 -3.60 -6.58 11.37
N ILE A 35 -3.58 -6.11 10.11
CA ILE A 35 -3.87 -4.73 9.75
C ILE A 35 -4.97 -4.66 8.70
N SER A 36 -5.81 -3.63 8.79
CA SER A 36 -6.81 -3.31 7.76
C SER A 36 -6.21 -2.37 6.73
N VAL A 37 -6.54 -2.59 5.46
CA VAL A 37 -6.11 -1.73 4.34
C VAL A 37 -6.50 -0.27 4.59
N GLU A 38 -7.71 -0.01 5.08
CA GLU A 38 -8.18 1.36 5.37
C GLU A 38 -7.29 2.08 6.40
N THR A 39 -6.79 1.34 7.41
CA THR A 39 -5.88 1.90 8.42
C THR A 39 -4.52 2.16 7.82
N LEU A 40 -4.00 1.21 7.03
CA LEU A 40 -2.74 1.36 6.33
C LEU A 40 -2.77 2.57 5.40
N GLU A 41 -3.82 2.71 4.58
CA GLU A 41 -4.00 3.84 3.66
C GLU A 41 -3.97 5.19 4.38
N LYS A 42 -4.56 5.30 5.58
CA LYS A 42 -4.51 6.53 6.38
C LYS A 42 -3.09 6.93 6.82
N TYR A 43 -2.22 5.95 7.06
CA TYR A 43 -0.81 6.23 7.43
C TYR A 43 0.09 6.37 6.20
N LEU A 44 -0.27 5.74 5.09
CA LEU A 44 0.49 5.73 3.85
C LEU A 44 0.22 6.97 2.98
N TYR A 45 -1.02 7.46 3.03
CA TYR A 45 -1.51 8.64 2.34
C TYR A 45 -1.96 9.66 3.39
N ASP A 46 -0.99 10.31 4.02
CA ASP A 46 -1.21 11.47 4.91
C ASP A 46 -1.14 12.79 4.11
N ASP A 47 -1.35 13.94 4.78
CA ASP A 47 -1.74 15.30 4.33
C ASP A 47 -1.09 15.87 3.04
N ASN A 48 -0.03 15.23 2.50
CA ASN A 48 0.71 15.66 1.32
C ASN A 48 0.39 14.90 0.02
N GLU A 49 -0.18 13.68 0.05
CA GLU A 49 -0.49 12.95 -1.19
C GLU A 49 -1.62 11.92 -1.00
N THR A 50 -2.66 12.01 -1.82
CA THR A 50 -3.77 11.06 -1.79
C THR A 50 -3.47 9.79 -2.60
N LYS A 51 -4.22 8.72 -2.30
CA LYS A 51 -4.15 7.47 -3.08
C LYS A 51 -4.40 7.68 -4.58
N GLU A 52 -5.32 8.59 -4.92
CA GLU A 52 -5.65 8.90 -6.31
C GLU A 52 -4.49 9.60 -7.01
N GLU A 53 -3.85 10.58 -6.36
CA GLU A 53 -2.68 11.28 -6.90
C GLU A 53 -1.49 10.33 -7.13
N TYR A 54 -1.19 9.46 -6.16
CA TYR A 54 -0.13 8.47 -6.34
C TYR A 54 -0.46 7.46 -7.45
N ALA A 55 -1.71 7.00 -7.52
CA ALA A 55 -2.15 6.08 -8.57
C ALA A 55 -2.10 6.71 -9.98
N GLU A 56 -2.41 8.00 -10.10
CA GLU A 56 -2.23 8.76 -11.34
C GLU A 56 -0.75 8.89 -11.69
N ARG A 57 0.12 9.15 -10.71
CA ARG A 57 1.56 9.26 -10.95
C ARG A 57 2.15 7.95 -11.49
N ILE A 58 1.84 6.82 -10.86
CA ILE A 58 2.31 5.49 -11.29
C ILE A 58 1.79 5.12 -12.69
N LYS A 59 0.58 5.54 -13.07
CA LYS A 59 0.04 5.30 -14.42
C LYS A 59 0.76 6.11 -15.51
N ASN A 60 1.35 7.24 -15.12
CA ASN A 60 1.98 8.19 -16.02
C ASN A 60 3.51 8.02 -16.08
N GLU A 61 4.06 7.04 -15.34
CA GLU A 61 5.45 6.60 -15.37
C GLU A 61 5.64 5.41 -16.33
#